data_AF-A0A920E209-F1
#
_entry.id   AF-A0A920E209-F1
#
_cell.length_a   1.000
_cell.length_b   1.000
_cell.length_c   1.000
_cell.angle_alpha   90.00
_cell.angle_beta   90.00
_cell.angle_gamma   90.00
#
_symmetry.space_group_name_H-M   'P 1'
#
loop_
_entity.id
_entity.type
_entity.pdbx_description
1 polymer ?
#
loop_
_entity_poly.entity_id
_entity_poly.type
_entity_poly.pdbx_seq_one_letter_code
_entity_poly.pdbx_strand_id
1 'polypeptide(L)'
;MFIDQAQLELQAGKGGAGSISFRREKFIPKGGPDGGNGGRGGNIVLIGDSNLRTLQDFRYKKKYIASNGIQDHQIQNLVKMV
;
A
#
# COMPACT_ATOMS: atom_id res chain seq x y z
N MET A 1 13.33 -35.86 3.03
CA MET A 1 12.48 -34.88 2.34
C MET A 1 12.54 -33.59 3.12
N PHE A 2 13.14 -32.53 2.57
CA PHE A 2 13.28 -31.24 3.26
C PHE A 2 12.13 -30.35 2.80
N ILE A 3 11.23 -30.00 3.71
CA ILE A 3 10.13 -29.06 3.46
C ILE A 3 10.53 -27.76 4.15
N ASP A 4 10.68 -26.68 3.38
CA ASP A 4 10.81 -25.34 3.93
C ASP A 4 9.44 -24.65 3.90
N GLN A 5 8.98 -24.18 5.05
CA GLN A 5 7.70 -23.49 5.23
C GLN A 5 7.95 -22.20 6.02
N ALA A 6 7.29 -21.13 5.59
CA ALA A 6 7.30 -19.85 6.28
C ALA A 6 5.87 -19.31 6.37
N GLN A 7 5.53 -18.75 7.53
CA GLN A 7 4.26 -18.07 7.76
C GLN A 7 4.49 -16.56 7.76
N LEU A 8 3.72 -15.85 6.93
CA LEU A 8 3.80 -14.41 6.78
C LEU A 8 2.51 -13.72 7.22
N GLU A 9 2.65 -12.55 7.82
CA GLU A 9 1.57 -11.61 8.09
C GLU A 9 1.64 -10.49 7.05
N LEU A 10 0.65 -10.45 6.16
CA LEU A 10 0.55 -9.46 5.09
C LEU A 10 -0.60 -8.51 5.36
N GLN A 11 -0.33 -7.20 5.34
CA GLN A 11 -1.33 -6.16 5.51
C GLN A 11 -1.29 -5.18 4.35
N ALA A 12 -2.36 -5.14 3.55
CA ALA A 12 -2.51 -4.13 2.51
C ALA A 12 -2.66 -2.72 3.11
N GLY A 13 -2.32 -1.71 2.31
CA GLY A 13 -2.44 -0.32 2.69
C GLY A 13 -3.91 0.09 2.77
N LYS A 14 -4.25 0.94 3.74
CA LYS A 14 -5.58 1.55 3.80
C LYS A 14 -5.72 2.61 2.70
N GLY A 15 -6.93 2.80 2.18
CA GLY A 15 -7.25 3.96 1.36
C GLY A 15 -7.05 5.26 2.14
N GLY A 16 -6.59 6.29 1.46
CA GLY A 16 -6.48 7.64 2.00
C GLY A 16 -7.86 8.26 2.21
N ALA A 17 -7.95 9.21 3.15
CA ALA A 17 -9.16 10.00 3.32
C ALA A 17 -9.31 11.01 2.17
N GLY A 18 -10.52 11.17 1.64
CA GLY A 18 -10.85 12.33 0.83
C GLY A 18 -10.96 13.58 1.69
N SER A 19 -10.84 14.76 1.08
CA SER A 19 -11.05 16.03 1.77
C SER A 19 -12.44 16.58 1.46
N ILE A 20 -13.06 17.20 2.46
CA ILE A 20 -14.24 18.04 2.28
C ILE A 20 -13.78 19.48 2.42
N SER A 21 -13.72 20.19 1.30
CA SER A 21 -13.37 21.61 1.26
C SER A 21 -14.28 22.37 0.31
N PHE A 22 -14.34 23.68 0.52
CA PHE A 22 -15.08 24.61 -0.30
C PHE A 22 -14.15 25.74 -0.74
N ARG A 23 -14.29 26.16 -2.00
CA ARG A 23 -13.54 27.28 -2.54
C ARG A 23 -13.85 28.55 -1.78
N ARG A 24 -12.82 29.35 -1.48
CA ARG A 24 -12.95 30.66 -0.84
C ARG A 24 -12.28 31.72 -1.69
N GLU A 25 -13.09 32.64 -2.22
CA GLU A 25 -12.62 33.77 -3.03
C GLU A 25 -13.20 35.07 -2.45
N LYS A 26 -12.43 36.16 -2.54
CA LYS A 26 -12.69 37.43 -1.84
C LYS A 26 -14.09 38.02 -2.09
N PHE A 27 -14.72 37.72 -3.22
CA PHE A 27 -16.04 38.24 -3.61
C PHE A 27 -17.06 37.15 -3.88
N ILE A 28 -16.76 35.88 -3.55
CA ILE A 28 -17.68 34.75 -3.72
C ILE A 28 -18.08 34.24 -2.33
N PRO A 29 -19.28 34.61 -1.82
CA PRO A 29 -19.70 34.26 -0.46
C PRO A 29 -19.91 32.75 -0.25
N LYS A 30 -20.18 31.98 -1.31
CA LYS A 30 -20.27 30.51 -1.27
C LYS A 30 -19.58 29.91 -2.49
N GLY A 31 -18.29 29.59 -2.37
CA GLY A 31 -17.62 28.81 -3.40
C GLY A 31 -18.08 27.36 -3.39
N GLY A 32 -18.05 26.73 -4.57
CA GLY A 32 -18.41 25.32 -4.72
C GLY A 32 -17.47 24.37 -3.97
N PRO A 33 -17.85 23.10 -3.80
CA PRO A 33 -16.97 22.08 -3.21
C PRO A 33 -15.74 21.87 -4.09
N ASP A 34 -14.55 21.89 -3.49
CA ASP A 34 -13.25 21.60 -4.12
C ASP A 34 -12.47 20.51 -3.39
N GLY A 35 -13.15 19.74 -2.55
CA GLY A 35 -12.60 18.57 -1.89
C GLY A 35 -12.09 17.53 -2.88
N GLY A 36 -10.93 16.94 -2.58
CA GLY A 36 -10.30 15.91 -3.40
C GLY A 36 -10.61 14.48 -2.92
N ASN A 37 -10.43 13.51 -3.81
CA ASN A 37 -10.54 12.09 -3.45
C ASN A 37 -9.32 11.62 -2.64
N GLY A 38 -9.54 10.62 -1.80
CA GLY A 38 -8.47 9.93 -1.09
C GLY A 38 -7.63 9.02 -2.00
N GLY A 39 -6.36 8.85 -1.65
CA GLY A 39 -5.44 8.00 -2.41
C GLY A 39 -5.76 6.50 -2.28
N ARG A 40 -5.37 5.70 -3.28
CA ARG A 40 -5.49 4.24 -3.19
C ARG A 40 -4.42 3.68 -2.23
N GLY A 41 -4.82 2.77 -1.36
CA GLY A 41 -3.89 2.04 -0.49
C GLY A 41 -2.94 1.13 -1.28
N GLY A 42 -1.72 0.95 -0.79
CA GLY A 42 -0.71 0.10 -1.41
C GLY A 42 -1.12 -1.37 -1.42
N ASN A 43 -0.73 -2.08 -2.48
CA ASN A 43 -0.92 -3.52 -2.61
C ASN A 43 0.33 -4.27 -2.17
N ILE A 44 0.17 -5.53 -1.76
CA ILE A 44 1.26 -6.48 -1.59
C ILE A 44 1.17 -7.51 -2.69
N VAL A 45 2.29 -7.75 -3.39
CA VAL A 45 2.37 -8.75 -4.47
C VAL A 45 3.48 -9.72 -4.16
N LEU A 46 3.17 -11.02 -4.19
CA LEU A 46 4.15 -12.09 -4.13
C LEU A 46 4.60 -12.44 -5.55
N ILE A 47 5.91 -12.46 -5.80
CA ILE A 47 6.46 -12.83 -7.11
C ILE A 47 7.49 -13.94 -6.94
N GLY A 48 7.33 -15.03 -7.69
CA GLY A 48 8.34 -16.09 -7.77
C GLY A 48 9.60 -15.61 -8.51
N ASP A 49 10.76 -15.76 -7.89
CA ASP A 49 12.08 -15.45 -8.44
C ASP A 49 12.93 -16.72 -8.40
N SER A 50 13.20 -17.28 -9.57
CA SER A 50 13.94 -18.54 -9.73
C SER A 50 15.40 -18.48 -9.26
N ASN A 51 15.90 -17.28 -8.92
CA ASN A 51 17.24 -17.12 -8.35
C ASN A 51 17.26 -17.34 -6.83
N LEU A 52 16.12 -17.28 -6.16
CA LEU A 52 16.00 -17.62 -4.75
C LEU A 52 15.86 -19.14 -4.62
N ARG A 53 16.43 -19.71 -3.55
CA ARG A 53 16.40 -21.17 -3.31
C ARG A 53 15.83 -21.58 -1.96
N THR A 54 15.64 -20.63 -1.03
CA THR A 54 15.15 -20.90 0.33
C THR A 54 14.14 -19.84 0.78
N LEU A 55 13.25 -20.20 1.72
CA LEU A 55 12.33 -19.25 2.37
C LEU A 55 12.92 -18.69 3.66
N GLN A 56 14.23 -18.80 3.85
CA GLN A 56 14.90 -18.45 5.09
C GLN A 56 14.72 -16.96 5.44
N ASP A 57 14.74 -16.08 4.46
CA ASP A 57 14.52 -14.63 4.63
C ASP A 57 13.12 -14.32 5.19
N PHE A 58 12.13 -15.14 4.86
CA PHE A 58 10.75 -15.02 5.33
C PHE A 58 10.53 -15.48 6.77
N ARG A 59 11.47 -16.26 7.32
CA ARG A 59 11.43 -16.59 8.77
C ARG A 59 11.86 -15.41 9.63
N TYR A 60 12.82 -14.61 9.18
CA TYR A 60 13.31 -13.46 9.95
C TYR A 60 12.39 -12.25 9.81
N LYS A 61 11.91 -11.97 8.59
CA LYS A 61 10.96 -10.88 8.33
C LYS A 61 9.58 -11.44 8.02
N LYS A 62 8.76 -11.57 9.06
CA LYS A 62 7.42 -12.18 8.99
C LYS A 62 6.31 -11.20 8.60
N LYS A 63 6.48 -9.89 8.84
CA LYS A 63 5.43 -8.88 8.66
C LYS A 63 5.75 -7.94 7.50
N TYR A 64 4.80 -7.83 6.56
CA TYR A 64 4.86 -6.91 5.43
C TYR A 64 3.60 -6.06 5.42
N ILE A 65 3.76 -4.74 5.53
CA ILE A 65 2.67 -3.77 5.60
C ILE A 65 2.86 -2.81 4.43
N ALA A 66 1.90 -2.75 3.52
CA ALA A 66 1.90 -1.78 2.43
C ALA A 66 1.56 -0.37 2.94
N SER A 67 2.07 0.64 2.23
CA SER A 67 1.83 2.04 2.54
C SER A 67 0.35 2.41 2.41
N ASN A 68 -0.14 3.27 3.29
CA ASN A 68 -1.48 3.85 3.15
C ASN A 68 -1.51 4.79 1.94
N GLY A 69 -2.70 4.94 1.35
CA GLY A 69 -2.92 5.85 0.23
C GLY A 69 -2.73 7.30 0.67
N ILE A 70 -1.80 7.97 0.02
CA ILE A 70 -1.65 9.42 0.01
C ILE A 70 -2.09 9.89 -1.39
N GLN A 71 -2.50 11.14 -1.54
CA GLN A 71 -2.71 11.68 -2.89
C GLN A 71 -1.42 11.46 -3.69
N ASP A 72 -1.56 10.89 -4.89
CA ASP A 72 -0.58 10.19 -5.73
C ASP A 72 -0.29 8.71 -5.43
N HIS A 73 -0.56 7.92 -6.47
CA HIS A 73 -0.48 6.47 -6.50
C HIS A 73 0.98 6.01 -6.52
N GLN A 74 1.44 5.34 -5.46
CA GLN A 74 2.64 4.52 -5.53
C GLN A 74 2.35 3.08 -5.13
N ILE A 75 2.51 2.16 -6.08
CA ILE A 75 2.53 0.72 -5.83
C ILE A 75 3.90 0.40 -5.24
N GLN A 76 4.02 0.20 -3.94
CA GLN A 76 5.30 -0.26 -3.37
C GLN A 76 5.08 -1.18 -2.16
N ASN A 77 4.94 -2.48 -2.43
CA ASN A 77 5.59 -3.53 -1.64
C ASN A 77 5.57 -4.85 -2.43
N LEU A 78 6.68 -5.10 -3.11
CA LEU A 78 6.94 -6.33 -3.83
C LEU A 78 7.66 -7.29 -2.87
N VAL A 79 7.11 -8.48 -2.70
CA VAL A 79 7.73 -9.54 -1.90
C VAL A 79 8.15 -10.65 -2.88
N LYS A 80 9.46 -10.79 -3.11
CA LYS A 80 9.99 -11.81 -4.01
C LYS A 80 10.24 -13.11 -3.28
N MET A 81 9.55 -14.18 -3.65
CA MET A 81 9.67 -15.51 -3.06
C MET A 81 10.31 -16.49 -4.06
N VAL A 82 10.79 -17.64 -3.57
CA VAL A 82 11.29 -18.76 -4.39
C VAL A 82 10.17 -19.31 -5.27
#